data_AF-A0A6A2Z456-F1
#
_entry.id   AF-A0A6A2Z456-F1
#
_cell.length_a   1.000
_cell.length_b   1.000
_cell.length_c   1.000
_cell.angle_alpha   90.00
_cell.angle_beta   90.00
_cell.angle_gamma   90.00
#
_symmetry.space_group_name_H-M   'P 1'
#
loop_
_entity.id
_entity.type
_entity.pdbx_description
1 polymer ?
#
loop_
_entity_poly.entity_id
_entity_poly.type
_entity_poly.pdbx_seq_one_letter_code
_entity_poly.pdbx_strand_id
1 'polypeptide(L)'
;MEAKLIWQSRSPTVSSSRRADKRQCRLVHSVLARPLENLVTERLRLKKLKPADSKAGSSVHNDSWFDLLAINYLSQSLQAATGVKSMSSGYESLVETTAMMSKRFNTKTQQKLVVKALDSAIPKFILDMASSFPLLIRTLLPQSQFTREYFAAFTTVFFAWLIGPSEVRESEFDGRREKNVVYVKKCRFLEQSNCAGMCINLCKMPSQAFIKDSLGMPVNMVPNFDDMSCEMIFGQEPPASIDDPALKQPCYKLCKANQMHTVKSSGQCI
;
A
#
# COMPACT_ATOMS: atom_id res chain seq x y z
N MET A 1 42.98 -54.23 13.72
CA MET A 1 42.64 -52.91 14.31
C MET A 1 43.74 -51.93 13.92
N GLU A 2 43.36 -51.01 13.02
CA GLU A 2 43.82 -49.62 12.81
C GLU A 2 45.34 -49.32 12.99
N ALA A 3 46.19 -49.36 11.95
CA ALA A 3 46.37 -48.43 10.80
C ALA A 3 47.11 -47.12 11.19
N LYS A 4 48.41 -47.17 11.46
CA LYS A 4 49.62 -47.00 10.59
C LYS A 4 49.98 -45.56 10.16
N LEU A 5 50.87 -45.00 10.99
CA LEU A 5 52.09 -44.20 10.80
C LEU A 5 52.54 -43.63 9.43
N ILE A 6 53.23 -42.50 9.61
CA ILE A 6 53.72 -41.41 8.76
C ILE A 6 55.12 -41.67 8.12
N TRP A 7 55.29 -41.14 6.89
CA TRP A 7 56.52 -40.65 6.18
C TRP A 7 57.68 -41.65 5.88
N GLN A 8 58.47 -41.59 4.80
CA GLN A 8 59.01 -40.44 4.06
C GLN A 8 59.69 -40.85 2.71
N SER A 9 59.63 -39.94 1.73
CA SER A 9 60.64 -39.57 0.70
C SER A 9 61.22 -40.54 -0.35
N ARG A 10 61.10 -40.18 -1.65
CA ARG A 10 62.17 -39.60 -2.52
C ARG A 10 61.74 -39.62 -4.00
N SER A 11 61.96 -38.51 -4.70
CA SER A 11 61.81 -38.34 -6.16
C SER A 11 62.97 -38.99 -6.93
N PRO A 12 62.82 -39.21 -8.26
CA PRO A 12 63.69 -38.48 -9.19
C PRO A 12 63.03 -38.02 -10.51
N THR A 13 63.67 -37.02 -11.10
CA THR A 13 63.45 -36.30 -12.37
C THR A 13 63.80 -37.13 -13.62
N VAL A 14 63.16 -36.88 -14.78
CA VAL A 14 63.74 -36.80 -16.16
C VAL A 14 62.62 -36.41 -17.16
N SER A 15 63.04 -35.90 -18.32
CA SER A 15 62.46 -34.96 -19.28
C SER A 15 61.65 -35.54 -20.47
N SER A 16 61.00 -34.62 -21.20
CA SER A 16 60.87 -34.53 -22.68
C SER A 16 59.70 -35.22 -23.44
N SER A 17 58.88 -34.36 -24.05
CA SER A 17 58.39 -34.37 -25.46
C SER A 17 57.22 -35.28 -25.94
N ARG A 18 56.13 -34.56 -26.28
CA ARG A 18 55.24 -34.65 -27.47
C ARG A 18 54.06 -35.66 -27.57
N ARG A 19 52.91 -35.03 -27.87
CA ARG A 19 51.74 -35.39 -28.72
C ARG A 19 50.47 -35.94 -28.05
N ALA A 20 49.48 -35.04 -28.03
CA ALA A 20 48.10 -35.15 -28.51
C ALA A 20 47.22 -36.32 -28.05
N ASP A 21 46.14 -36.00 -27.30
CA ASP A 21 44.79 -36.33 -27.76
C ASP A 21 43.70 -35.47 -27.09
N LYS A 22 42.63 -35.27 -27.85
CA LYS A 22 41.41 -34.50 -27.64
C LYS A 22 40.66 -34.87 -26.35
N ARG A 23 40.02 -33.88 -25.72
CA ARG A 23 38.70 -34.05 -25.08
C ARG A 23 37.96 -32.70 -24.95
N GLN A 24 36.99 -32.58 -25.85
CA GLN A 24 35.76 -31.77 -25.86
C GLN A 24 35.41 -31.02 -24.55
N CYS A 25 35.45 -29.68 -24.57
CA CYS A 25 34.66 -28.85 -23.65
C CYS A 25 33.31 -28.54 -24.30
N ARG A 26 32.21 -28.80 -23.58
CA ARG A 26 30.84 -28.46 -24.01
C ARG A 26 30.64 -26.94 -23.95
N LEU A 27 30.10 -26.39 -25.04
CA LEU A 27 29.62 -25.02 -25.16
C LEU A 27 28.55 -24.71 -24.10
N VAL A 28 28.70 -23.59 -23.41
CA VAL A 28 27.61 -22.93 -22.67
C VAL A 28 26.82 -22.09 -23.68
N HIS A 29 25.57 -22.44 -23.94
CA HIS A 29 24.64 -21.63 -24.73
C HIS A 29 24.15 -20.47 -23.87
N SER A 30 24.57 -19.24 -24.15
CA SER A 30 23.97 -18.04 -23.60
C SER A 30 22.66 -17.75 -24.32
N VAL A 31 21.59 -17.56 -23.56
CA VAL A 31 20.26 -17.20 -24.08
C VAL A 31 20.24 -15.70 -24.39
N LEU A 32 20.16 -15.35 -25.67
CA LEU A 32 19.95 -13.99 -26.16
C LEU A 32 18.56 -13.48 -25.73
N ALA A 33 18.53 -12.51 -24.83
CA ALA A 33 17.33 -11.73 -24.54
C ALA A 33 16.95 -10.85 -25.75
N ARG A 34 15.65 -10.72 -26.03
CA ARG A 34 15.07 -10.00 -27.18
C ARG A 34 15.47 -8.50 -27.20
N PRO A 35 15.54 -7.86 -28.39
CA PRO A 35 16.05 -6.49 -28.52
C PRO A 35 15.11 -5.41 -27.94
N LEU A 36 15.72 -4.38 -27.37
CA LEU A 36 15.16 -3.21 -26.70
C LEU A 36 14.28 -2.31 -27.60
N GLU A 37 14.28 -2.53 -28.91
CA GLU A 37 13.64 -1.66 -29.91
C GLU A 37 12.10 -1.69 -29.88
N ASN A 38 11.51 -2.84 -29.51
CA ASN A 38 10.06 -2.96 -29.41
C ASN A 38 9.50 -2.12 -28.25
N LEU A 39 10.22 -2.02 -27.14
CA LEU A 39 9.86 -1.18 -25.98
C LEU A 39 9.92 0.32 -26.29
N VAL A 40 10.87 0.74 -27.14
CA VAL A 40 10.99 2.15 -27.57
C VAL A 40 9.87 2.52 -28.53
N THR A 41 9.52 1.61 -29.45
CA THR A 41 8.44 1.82 -30.42
C THR A 41 7.06 1.83 -29.73
N GLU A 42 6.85 0.98 -28.72
CA GLU A 42 5.67 1.00 -27.84
C GLU A 42 5.58 2.32 -27.04
N ARG A 43 6.71 2.80 -26.48
CA ARG A 43 6.81 4.10 -25.78
C ARG A 43 6.46 5.28 -26.67
N LEU A 44 6.88 5.27 -27.94
CA LEU A 44 6.59 6.34 -28.89
C LEU A 44 5.12 6.34 -29.31
N ARG A 45 4.46 5.17 -29.37
CA ARG A 45 3.01 5.08 -29.58
C ARG A 45 2.20 5.54 -28.37
N LEU A 46 2.61 5.19 -27.14
CA LEU A 46 1.94 5.68 -25.93
C LEU A 46 2.08 7.21 -25.74
N LYS A 47 3.22 7.80 -26.11
CA LYS A 47 3.39 9.27 -26.07
C LYS A 47 2.54 10.02 -27.11
N LYS A 48 2.07 9.36 -28.17
CA LYS A 48 1.31 9.99 -29.26
C LYS A 48 -0.20 10.00 -29.03
N LEU A 49 -0.73 9.17 -28.13
CA LEU A 49 -2.10 9.31 -27.62
C LEU A 49 -2.10 10.27 -26.43
N LYS A 50 -2.21 11.57 -26.71
CA LYS A 50 -2.76 12.50 -25.74
C LYS A 50 -4.18 12.03 -25.37
N PRO A 51 -4.53 11.84 -24.09
CA PRO A 51 -5.92 11.83 -23.69
C PRO A 51 -6.46 13.24 -23.96
N ALA A 52 -7.45 13.33 -24.83
CA ALA A 52 -8.28 14.51 -24.94
C ALA A 52 -8.92 14.81 -23.58
N ASP A 53 -9.01 16.10 -23.25
CA ASP A 53 -9.62 16.66 -22.07
C ASP A 53 -10.93 15.96 -21.68
N SER A 54 -10.90 15.22 -20.57
CA SER A 54 -12.09 14.92 -19.77
C SER A 54 -11.90 15.52 -18.39
N LYS A 55 -11.98 16.85 -18.35
CA LYS A 55 -11.96 17.67 -17.14
C LYS A 55 -13.32 17.55 -16.43
N ALA A 56 -13.57 16.40 -15.82
CA ALA A 56 -14.69 16.20 -14.91
C ALA A 56 -14.24 16.55 -13.49
N GLY A 57 -14.36 17.84 -13.15
CA GLY A 57 -14.49 18.35 -11.77
C GLY A 57 -13.57 17.80 -10.68
N SER A 58 -12.31 17.47 -10.96
CA SER A 58 -11.35 17.11 -9.91
C SER A 58 -11.06 18.35 -9.07
N SER A 59 -11.33 18.28 -7.77
CA SER A 59 -10.91 19.35 -6.85
C SER A 59 -9.39 19.53 -6.96
N VAL A 60 -8.94 20.72 -7.33
CA VAL A 60 -7.50 21.04 -7.46
C VAL A 60 -6.94 21.07 -6.04
N HIS A 61 -6.25 20.01 -5.66
CA HIS A 61 -5.52 19.95 -4.40
C HIS A 61 -4.20 20.69 -4.54
N ASN A 62 -3.99 21.71 -3.71
CA ASN A 62 -2.75 22.46 -3.66
C ASN A 62 -1.84 21.86 -2.59
N ASP A 63 -0.97 20.93 -2.99
CA ASP A 63 -0.09 20.20 -2.07
C ASP A 63 1.08 21.10 -1.64
N SER A 64 1.24 21.27 -0.31
CA SER A 64 2.43 21.89 0.26
C SER A 64 3.66 21.01 0.05
N TRP A 65 4.86 21.56 0.28
CA TRP A 65 6.11 20.80 0.22
C TRP A 65 6.11 19.60 1.20
N PHE A 66 5.50 19.75 2.37
CA PHE A 66 5.32 18.68 3.35
C PHE A 66 4.37 17.59 2.83
N ASP A 67 3.25 17.99 2.21
CA ASP A 67 2.29 17.07 1.63
C ASP A 67 2.94 16.23 0.54
N LEU A 68 3.72 16.86 -0.35
CA LEU A 68 4.48 16.18 -1.39
C LEU A 68 5.50 15.19 -0.81
N LEU A 69 6.19 15.56 0.28
CA LEU A 69 7.11 14.66 0.97
C LEU A 69 6.37 13.43 1.53
N ALA A 70 5.27 13.65 2.24
CA ALA A 70 4.46 12.59 2.83
C ALA A 70 3.84 11.66 1.78
N ILE A 71 3.32 12.24 0.69
CA ILE A 71 2.79 11.52 -0.48
C ILE A 71 3.87 10.63 -1.11
N ASN A 72 5.04 11.20 -1.40
CA ASN A 72 6.14 10.47 -2.02
C ASN A 72 6.61 9.33 -1.12
N TYR A 73 6.72 9.58 0.17
CA TYR A 73 7.13 8.58 1.16
C TYR A 73 6.12 7.43 1.24
N LEU A 74 4.83 7.71 1.40
CA LEU A 74 3.79 6.68 1.43
C LEU A 74 3.74 5.89 0.10
N SER A 75 3.92 6.58 -1.03
CA SER A 75 3.93 5.94 -2.35
C SER A 75 5.11 4.99 -2.50
N GLN A 76 6.30 5.39 -2.06
CA GLN A 76 7.47 4.54 -2.06
C GLN A 76 7.31 3.34 -1.13
N SER A 77 6.72 3.52 0.06
CA SER A 77 6.42 2.41 0.98
C SER A 77 5.46 1.38 0.38
N LEU A 78 4.40 1.84 -0.32
CA LEU A 78 3.49 0.96 -1.05
C LEU A 78 4.17 0.26 -2.22
N GLN A 79 4.98 0.96 -3.01
CA GLN A 79 5.74 0.39 -4.12
C GLN A 79 6.74 -0.67 -3.63
N ALA A 80 7.44 -0.41 -2.52
CA ALA A 80 8.37 -1.35 -1.90
C ALA A 80 7.65 -2.59 -1.36
N ALA A 81 6.48 -2.42 -0.72
CA ALA A 81 5.71 -3.54 -0.19
C ALA A 81 5.12 -4.42 -1.30
N THR A 82 4.68 -3.81 -2.41
CA THR A 82 3.99 -4.50 -3.52
C THR A 82 4.92 -4.98 -4.64
N GLY A 83 6.15 -4.45 -4.71
CA GLY A 83 7.08 -4.69 -5.81
C GLY A 83 6.68 -4.02 -7.13
N VAL A 84 5.71 -3.11 -7.10
CA VAL A 84 5.22 -2.39 -8.28
C VAL A 84 5.93 -1.04 -8.38
N LYS A 85 6.15 -0.54 -9.59
CA LYS A 85 6.72 0.79 -9.84
C LYS A 85 5.70 1.65 -10.57
N SER A 86 5.40 2.82 -10.01
CA SER A 86 4.55 3.85 -10.61
C SER A 86 5.38 4.75 -11.52
N MET A 87 4.81 5.20 -12.64
CA MET A 87 5.45 6.20 -13.51
C MET A 87 4.96 7.62 -13.21
N SER A 88 3.88 7.75 -12.46
CA SER A 88 3.30 9.03 -12.05
C SER A 88 4.06 9.64 -10.87
N SER A 89 3.85 10.93 -10.63
CA SER A 89 4.40 11.66 -9.48
C SER A 89 3.28 12.16 -8.55
N GLY A 90 3.65 12.57 -7.34
CA GLY A 90 2.69 13.10 -6.36
C GLY A 90 1.59 12.09 -6.03
N TYR A 91 0.39 12.60 -5.75
CA TYR A 91 -0.72 11.77 -5.26
C TYR A 91 -1.19 10.74 -6.30
N GLU A 92 -1.06 11.06 -7.58
CA GLU A 92 -1.41 10.13 -8.66
C GLU A 92 -0.58 8.85 -8.59
N SER A 93 0.67 8.94 -8.14
CA SER A 93 1.52 7.76 -7.91
C SER A 93 0.93 6.81 -6.85
N LEU A 94 0.28 7.33 -5.80
CA LEU A 94 -0.42 6.51 -4.81
C LEU A 94 -1.60 5.78 -5.44
N VAL A 95 -2.41 6.51 -6.21
CA VAL A 95 -3.62 5.96 -6.87
C VAL A 95 -3.24 4.94 -7.95
N GLU A 96 -2.20 5.20 -8.73
CA GLU A 96 -1.70 4.27 -9.74
C GLU A 96 -1.14 2.99 -9.10
N THR A 97 -0.34 3.12 -8.04
CA THR A 97 0.22 1.97 -7.30
C THR A 97 -0.89 1.10 -6.72
N THR A 98 -1.87 1.72 -6.06
CA THR A 98 -3.02 1.02 -5.47
C THR A 98 -3.91 0.37 -6.54
N ALA A 99 -4.10 1.01 -7.70
CA ALA A 99 -4.84 0.41 -8.81
C ALA A 99 -4.10 -0.78 -9.46
N MET A 100 -2.77 -0.73 -9.55
CA MET A 100 -1.99 -1.89 -10.00
C MET A 100 -2.04 -3.03 -8.98
N MET A 101 -1.99 -2.68 -7.69
CA MET A 101 -2.11 -3.62 -6.58
C MET A 101 -3.47 -4.32 -6.57
N SER A 102 -4.57 -3.58 -6.79
CA SER A 102 -5.92 -4.15 -6.82
C SER A 102 -6.11 -5.15 -7.96
N LYS A 103 -5.36 -5.01 -9.06
CA LYS A 103 -5.38 -5.95 -10.20
C LYS A 103 -4.54 -7.20 -9.97
N ARG A 104 -3.43 -7.07 -9.24
CA ARG A 104 -2.41 -8.13 -9.10
C ARG A 104 -2.67 -9.08 -7.94
N PHE A 105 -3.33 -8.61 -6.90
CA PHE A 105 -3.46 -9.35 -5.64
C PHE A 105 -4.93 -9.54 -5.26
N ASN A 106 -5.23 -10.63 -4.55
CA ASN A 106 -6.54 -10.83 -3.93
C ASN A 106 -6.73 -9.87 -2.74
N THR A 107 -7.97 -9.68 -2.30
CA THR A 107 -8.35 -8.75 -1.23
C THR A 107 -7.60 -8.93 0.09
N LYS A 108 -7.41 -10.17 0.56
CA LYS A 108 -6.67 -10.43 1.81
C LYS A 108 -5.19 -10.02 1.68
N THR A 109 -4.57 -10.37 0.55
CA THR A 109 -3.19 -9.98 0.25
C THR A 109 -3.08 -8.46 0.10
N GLN A 110 -4.06 -7.81 -0.54
CA GLN A 110 -4.12 -6.36 -0.65
C GLN A 110 -4.07 -5.70 0.73
N GLN A 111 -5.00 -6.04 1.61
CA GLN A 111 -5.07 -5.48 2.97
C GLN A 111 -3.76 -5.68 3.73
N LYS A 112 -3.19 -6.91 3.70
CA LYS A 112 -1.92 -7.22 4.37
C LYS A 112 -0.75 -6.38 3.86
N LEU A 113 -0.66 -6.15 2.55
CA LEU A 113 0.41 -5.36 1.96
C LEU A 113 0.28 -3.87 2.31
N VAL A 114 -0.94 -3.33 2.39
CA VAL A 114 -1.16 -1.95 2.86
C VAL A 114 -0.77 -1.81 4.32
N VAL A 115 -1.20 -2.72 5.21
CA VAL A 115 -0.81 -2.70 6.63
C VAL A 115 0.72 -2.74 6.76
N LYS A 116 1.39 -3.63 6.02
CA LYS A 116 2.86 -3.69 6.00
C LYS A 116 3.50 -2.38 5.54
N ALA A 117 2.92 -1.71 4.53
CA ALA A 117 3.41 -0.42 4.06
C ALA A 117 3.21 0.68 5.12
N LEU A 118 2.09 0.67 5.85
CA LEU A 118 1.81 1.60 6.95
C LEU A 118 2.76 1.36 8.14
N ASP A 119 2.98 0.10 8.53
CA ASP A 119 3.97 -0.26 9.57
C ASP A 119 5.38 0.18 9.18
N SER A 120 5.73 0.05 7.90
CA SER A 120 7.05 0.49 7.40
C SER A 120 7.17 2.00 7.28
N ALA A 121 6.04 2.71 7.18
CA ALA A 121 5.97 4.15 7.05
C ALA A 121 6.07 4.88 8.40
N ILE A 122 5.70 4.23 9.50
CA ILE A 122 5.92 4.81 10.83
C ILE A 122 7.38 4.58 11.25
N PRO A 123 8.08 5.61 11.74
CA PRO A 123 9.41 5.44 12.33
C PRO A 123 9.43 4.32 13.37
N LYS A 124 10.36 3.37 13.21
CA LYS A 124 10.46 2.18 14.09
C LYS A 124 10.51 2.54 15.56
N PHE A 125 11.12 3.66 15.94
CA PHE A 125 11.10 4.13 17.33
C PHE A 125 9.68 4.28 17.91
N ILE A 126 8.73 4.80 17.13
CA ILE A 126 7.33 4.96 17.59
C ILE A 126 6.67 3.59 17.72
N LEU A 127 6.87 2.69 16.75
CA LEU A 127 6.34 1.33 16.80
C LEU A 127 7.01 0.47 17.89
N ASP A 128 8.30 0.65 18.14
CA ASP A 128 9.06 -0.06 19.16
C ASP A 128 8.65 0.44 20.55
N MET A 129 8.44 1.75 20.72
CA MET A 129 7.84 2.30 21.95
C MET A 129 6.42 1.76 22.15
N ALA A 130 5.65 1.62 21.07
CA ALA A 130 4.30 1.06 21.12
C ALA A 130 4.24 -0.44 21.40
N SER A 131 5.13 -1.22 20.79
CA SER A 131 5.14 -2.68 20.82
C SER A 131 5.98 -3.28 21.92
N SER A 132 7.02 -2.57 22.40
CA SER A 132 7.85 -3.01 23.54
C SER A 132 7.16 -2.76 24.88
N PHE A 133 6.19 -1.83 24.89
CA PHE A 133 5.38 -1.57 26.06
C PHE A 133 3.88 -1.48 25.73
N PRO A 134 3.25 -2.59 25.29
CA PRO A 134 1.84 -2.60 24.92
C PRO A 134 0.94 -2.38 26.16
N LEU A 135 1.41 -2.80 27.33
CA LEU A 135 0.80 -2.47 28.62
C LEU A 135 0.92 -0.98 28.93
N LEU A 136 2.04 -0.33 28.58
CA LEU A 136 2.27 1.11 28.79
C LEU A 136 1.45 1.96 27.84
N ILE A 137 1.28 1.59 26.57
CA ILE A 137 0.33 2.30 25.69
C ILE A 137 -1.10 2.15 26.20
N ARG A 138 -1.53 0.95 26.58
CA ARG A 138 -2.87 0.77 27.16
C ARG A 138 -3.06 1.54 28.48
N THR A 139 -1.98 1.82 29.23
CA THR A 139 -2.05 2.60 30.48
C THR A 139 -1.79 4.10 30.30
N LEU A 140 -0.97 4.54 29.34
CA LEU A 140 -0.68 5.95 29.02
C LEU A 140 -1.68 6.56 28.03
N LEU A 141 -2.18 5.76 27.10
CA LEU A 141 -3.27 6.08 26.17
C LEU A 141 -4.44 5.11 26.42
N PRO A 142 -5.06 5.14 27.61
CA PRO A 142 -6.32 4.42 27.81
C PRO A 142 -7.33 4.88 26.76
N GLN A 143 -8.31 4.02 26.44
CA GLN A 143 -9.47 4.35 25.60
C GLN A 143 -10.39 5.35 26.32
N SER A 144 -9.83 6.51 26.65
CA SER A 144 -10.45 7.64 27.29
C SER A 144 -10.99 8.60 26.23
N GLN A 145 -11.91 9.46 26.66
CA GLN A 145 -12.40 10.56 25.85
C GLN A 145 -11.24 11.39 25.26
N PHE A 146 -10.28 11.76 26.10
CA PHE A 146 -9.13 12.58 25.68
C PHE A 146 -8.35 11.92 24.55
N THR A 147 -8.08 10.62 24.65
CA THR A 147 -7.36 9.88 23.60
C THR A 147 -8.15 9.88 22.30
N ARG A 148 -9.46 9.60 22.32
CA ARG A 148 -10.32 9.61 21.12
C ARG A 148 -10.34 10.99 20.44
N GLU A 149 -10.51 12.05 21.22
CA GLU A 149 -10.50 13.43 20.72
C GLU A 149 -9.13 13.82 20.16
N TYR A 150 -8.04 13.37 20.80
CA TYR A 150 -6.69 13.56 20.29
C TYR A 150 -6.49 12.88 18.93
N PHE A 151 -6.90 11.61 18.79
CA PHE A 151 -6.80 10.90 17.51
C PHE A 151 -7.63 11.58 16.41
N ALA A 152 -8.85 12.04 16.74
CA ALA A 152 -9.68 12.78 15.80
C ALA A 152 -9.02 14.09 15.35
N ALA A 153 -8.58 14.91 16.29
CA ALA A 153 -7.87 16.17 16.01
C ALA A 153 -6.57 15.93 15.22
N PHE A 154 -5.74 14.98 15.67
CA PHE A 154 -4.50 14.59 15.01
C PHE A 154 -4.76 14.19 13.56
N THR A 155 -5.82 13.42 13.30
CA THR A 155 -6.15 12.97 11.95
C THR A 155 -6.49 14.14 11.03
N THR A 156 -7.27 15.11 11.51
CA THR A 156 -7.61 16.30 10.71
C THR A 156 -6.41 17.17 10.38
N VAL A 157 -5.35 17.16 11.20
CA VAL A 157 -4.15 17.97 10.98
C VAL A 157 -3.11 17.23 10.13
N PHE A 158 -2.80 15.99 10.48
CA PHE A 158 -1.66 15.26 9.89
C PHE A 158 -2.01 14.45 8.64
N PHE A 159 -3.28 14.09 8.44
CA PHE A 159 -3.71 13.29 7.29
C PHE A 159 -4.56 14.06 6.28
N ALA A 160 -4.69 15.39 6.43
CA ALA A 160 -5.41 16.24 5.48
C ALA A 160 -4.88 16.10 4.03
N TRP A 161 -3.56 15.93 3.85
CA TRP A 161 -2.96 15.69 2.53
C TRP A 161 -3.42 14.37 1.89
N LEU A 162 -3.72 13.36 2.72
CA LEU A 162 -4.05 12.00 2.30
C LEU A 162 -5.54 11.86 2.00
N ILE A 163 -6.38 12.29 2.94
CA ILE A 163 -7.84 12.11 2.88
C ILE A 163 -8.57 13.34 2.36
N GLY A 164 -7.95 14.52 2.40
CA GLY A 164 -8.57 15.79 2.00
C GLY A 164 -9.10 16.62 3.18
N PRO A 165 -9.81 17.73 2.90
CA PRO A 165 -10.37 18.61 3.92
C PRO A 165 -11.31 17.88 4.88
N SER A 166 -11.04 18.01 6.17
CA SER A 166 -11.79 17.32 7.22
C SER A 166 -12.05 18.21 8.44
N GLU A 167 -13.10 17.89 9.18
CA GLU A 167 -13.51 18.59 10.40
C GLU A 167 -13.83 17.59 11.50
N VAL A 168 -13.60 17.97 12.76
CA VAL A 168 -13.99 17.15 13.91
C VAL A 168 -15.43 17.48 14.29
N ARG A 169 -16.25 16.44 14.45
CA ARG A 169 -17.64 16.50 14.89
C ARG A 169 -17.82 15.81 16.24
N GLU A 170 -18.86 16.24 16.94
CA GLU A 170 -19.30 15.62 18.18
C GLU A 170 -20.19 14.40 17.87
N SER A 171 -20.01 13.33 18.62
CA SER A 171 -20.97 12.22 18.66
C SER A 171 -21.24 11.81 20.11
N GLU A 172 -22.35 11.09 20.29
CA GLU A 172 -22.65 10.47 21.57
C GLU A 172 -21.97 9.10 21.63
N PHE A 173 -21.01 8.97 22.55
CA PHE A 173 -20.27 7.74 22.80
C PHE A 173 -20.40 7.39 24.29
N ASP A 174 -20.93 6.20 24.60
CA ASP A 174 -21.21 5.76 25.97
C ASP A 174 -21.99 6.78 26.84
N GLY A 175 -22.97 7.47 26.24
CA GLY A 175 -23.81 8.46 26.92
C GLY A 175 -23.12 9.80 27.19
N ARG A 176 -21.94 10.04 26.61
CA ARG A 176 -21.22 11.33 26.69
C ARG A 176 -21.04 11.91 25.30
N ARG A 177 -21.08 13.24 25.21
CA ARG A 177 -20.74 13.96 23.98
C ARG A 177 -19.23 14.15 23.92
N GLU A 178 -18.63 13.65 22.85
CA GLU A 178 -17.19 13.67 22.65
C GLU A 178 -16.86 14.06 21.20
N LYS A 179 -15.74 14.73 20.99
CA LYS A 179 -15.25 15.14 19.65
C LYS A 179 -14.44 14.02 18.97
N ASN A 180 -15.08 12.86 18.78
CA ASN A 180 -14.43 11.63 18.32
C ASN A 180 -14.68 11.28 16.84
N VAL A 181 -15.44 12.10 16.10
CA VAL A 181 -15.75 11.84 14.68
C VAL A 181 -14.95 12.78 13.80
N VAL A 182 -14.22 12.23 12.84
CA VAL A 182 -13.62 13.00 11.75
C VAL A 182 -14.50 12.89 10.52
N TYR A 183 -15.07 14.02 10.10
CA TYR A 183 -15.85 14.11 8.88
C TYR A 183 -15.00 14.67 7.74
N VAL A 184 -14.73 13.83 6.74
CA VAL A 184 -14.04 14.19 5.50
C VAL A 184 -15.09 14.60 4.48
N LYS A 185 -15.10 15.88 4.09
CA LYS A 185 -16.14 16.44 3.20
C LYS A 185 -16.12 15.80 1.81
N LYS A 186 -14.92 15.57 1.30
CA LYS A 186 -14.67 14.90 0.03
C LYS A 186 -13.35 14.17 0.13
N CYS A 187 -13.41 12.83 0.14
CA CYS A 187 -12.24 11.98 0.30
C CYS A 187 -11.41 11.98 -0.98
N ARG A 188 -10.18 12.52 -0.90
CA ARG A 188 -9.26 12.62 -2.04
C ARG A 188 -8.96 11.25 -2.66
N PHE A 189 -8.78 10.22 -1.84
CA PHE A 189 -8.50 8.87 -2.34
C PHE A 189 -9.69 8.29 -3.09
N LEU A 190 -10.90 8.45 -2.54
CA LEU A 190 -12.13 7.97 -3.16
C LEU A 190 -12.45 8.75 -4.44
N GLU A 191 -12.28 10.07 -4.43
CA GLU A 191 -12.45 10.93 -5.62
C GLU A 191 -11.51 10.54 -6.76
N GLN A 192 -10.22 10.31 -6.46
CA GLN A 192 -9.24 10.02 -7.50
C GLN A 192 -9.29 8.58 -8.00
N SER A 193 -9.47 7.61 -7.10
CA SER A 193 -9.60 6.18 -7.47
C SER A 193 -10.94 5.88 -8.14
N ASN A 194 -11.99 6.61 -7.74
CA ASN A 194 -13.37 6.44 -8.19
C ASN A 194 -13.83 4.96 -8.11
N CYS A 195 -13.41 4.26 -7.07
CA CYS A 195 -13.62 2.82 -6.94
C CYS A 195 -13.87 2.40 -5.48
N ALA A 196 -15.11 1.98 -5.20
CA ALA A 196 -15.52 1.52 -3.88
C ALA A 196 -14.67 0.35 -3.37
N GLY A 197 -14.38 -0.63 -4.23
CA GLY A 197 -13.53 -1.77 -3.88
C GLY A 197 -12.12 -1.37 -3.45
N MET A 198 -11.51 -0.35 -4.07
CA MET A 198 -10.22 0.19 -3.65
C MET A 198 -10.34 0.94 -2.33
N CYS A 199 -11.36 1.78 -2.16
CA CYS A 199 -11.61 2.48 -0.90
C CYS A 199 -11.77 1.49 0.26
N ILE A 200 -12.53 0.42 0.07
CA ILE A 200 -12.76 -0.58 1.12
C ILE A 200 -11.48 -1.38 1.42
N ASN A 201 -10.86 -1.95 0.39
CA ASN A 201 -9.80 -2.95 0.58
C ASN A 201 -8.40 -2.36 0.74
N LEU A 202 -8.18 -1.11 0.31
CA LEU A 202 -6.87 -0.44 0.36
C LEU A 202 -6.83 0.76 1.30
N CYS A 203 -7.98 1.26 1.76
CA CYS A 203 -8.06 2.33 2.75
C CYS A 203 -8.80 1.86 4.01
N LYS A 204 -10.12 1.67 3.97
CA LYS A 204 -10.94 1.35 5.15
C LYS A 204 -10.41 0.17 5.95
N MET A 205 -10.41 -1.03 5.37
CA MET A 205 -10.04 -2.25 6.08
C MET A 205 -8.61 -2.22 6.65
N PRO A 206 -7.58 -1.90 5.85
CA PRO A 206 -6.22 -1.86 6.38
C PRO A 206 -5.98 -0.71 7.36
N SER A 207 -6.58 0.47 7.18
CA SER A 207 -6.41 1.57 8.13
C SER A 207 -7.10 1.29 9.46
N GLN A 208 -8.30 0.69 9.47
CA GLN A 208 -8.96 0.28 10.72
C GLN A 208 -8.13 -0.77 11.47
N ALA A 209 -7.61 -1.78 10.77
CA ALA A 209 -6.74 -2.79 11.37
C ALA A 209 -5.47 -2.16 11.94
N PHE A 210 -4.81 -1.30 11.17
CA PHE A 210 -3.58 -0.63 11.59
C PHE A 210 -3.77 0.28 12.81
N ILE A 211 -4.81 1.12 12.83
CA ILE A 211 -5.06 2.04 13.95
C ILE A 211 -5.42 1.24 15.21
N LYS A 212 -6.17 0.14 15.06
CA LYS A 212 -6.50 -0.73 16.19
C LYS A 212 -5.29 -1.51 16.71
N ASP A 213 -4.59 -2.22 15.83
CA ASP A 213 -3.58 -3.20 16.20
C ASP A 213 -2.23 -2.54 16.51
N SER A 214 -1.85 -1.51 15.76
CA SER A 214 -0.57 -0.81 15.92
C SER A 214 -0.67 0.41 16.86
N LEU A 215 -1.81 1.12 16.87
CA LEU A 215 -2.00 2.33 17.70
C LEU A 215 -2.94 2.14 18.89
N GLY A 216 -3.58 0.98 19.01
CA GLY A 216 -4.44 0.64 20.16
C GLY A 216 -5.79 1.36 20.16
N MET A 217 -6.22 1.95 19.04
CA MET A 217 -7.45 2.75 18.94
C MET A 217 -8.42 2.15 17.91
N PRO A 218 -9.58 1.60 18.34
CA PRO A 218 -10.59 1.17 17.40
C PRO A 218 -11.17 2.40 16.67
N VAL A 219 -11.45 2.24 15.38
CA VAL A 219 -12.07 3.26 14.56
C VAL A 219 -12.98 2.59 13.55
N ASN A 220 -14.19 3.11 13.40
CA ASN A 220 -15.11 2.69 12.33
C ASN A 220 -15.09 3.75 11.22
N MET A 221 -14.72 3.35 10.01
CA MET A 221 -14.71 4.23 8.84
C MET A 221 -15.95 4.00 7.98
N VAL A 222 -16.74 5.04 7.73
CA VAL A 222 -18.01 4.98 7.02
C VAL A 222 -17.91 5.85 5.76
N PRO A 223 -17.49 5.29 4.61
CA PRO A 223 -17.46 6.03 3.36
C PRO A 223 -18.88 6.21 2.79
N ASN A 224 -19.16 7.38 2.24
CA ASN A 224 -20.32 7.64 1.41
C ASN A 224 -19.87 7.72 -0.06
N PHE A 225 -20.36 6.80 -0.88
CA PHE A 225 -19.95 6.70 -2.28
C PHE A 225 -20.71 7.63 -3.22
N ASP A 226 -21.82 8.23 -2.77
CA ASP A 226 -22.63 9.14 -3.57
C ASP A 226 -22.03 10.54 -3.62
N ASP A 227 -21.59 11.06 -2.47
CA ASP A 227 -20.97 12.39 -2.34
C ASP A 227 -19.44 12.34 -2.16
N MET A 228 -18.87 11.14 -2.09
CA MET A 228 -17.45 10.86 -1.86
C MET A 228 -16.95 11.30 -0.47
N SER A 229 -17.81 11.53 0.51
CA SER A 229 -17.43 11.83 1.90
C SER A 229 -17.02 10.57 2.67
N CYS A 230 -16.43 10.75 3.85
CA CYS A 230 -16.07 9.64 4.75
C CYS A 230 -16.08 10.09 6.20
N GLU A 231 -16.69 9.29 7.07
CA GLU A 231 -16.61 9.49 8.53
C GLU A 231 -15.62 8.50 9.15
N MET A 232 -14.83 8.96 10.11
CA MET A 232 -13.98 8.10 10.94
C MET A 232 -14.38 8.30 12.40
N ILE A 233 -14.97 7.27 12.99
CA ILE A 233 -15.54 7.32 14.34
C ILE A 233 -14.57 6.62 15.29
N PHE A 234 -13.77 7.40 16.02
CA PHE A 234 -12.79 6.87 16.97
C PHE A 234 -13.47 6.34 18.23
N GLY A 235 -13.01 5.20 18.73
CA GLY A 235 -13.61 4.46 19.83
C GLY A 235 -14.63 3.40 19.40
N GLN A 236 -15.19 3.51 18.19
CA GLN A 236 -16.15 2.53 17.70
C GLN A 236 -15.43 1.35 17.05
N GLU A 237 -15.80 0.12 17.45
CA GLU A 237 -15.31 -1.09 16.81
C GLU A 237 -15.84 -1.21 15.38
N PRO A 238 -14.98 -1.56 14.38
CA PRO A 238 -15.44 -1.84 13.04
C PRO A 238 -16.52 -2.93 13.03
N PRO A 239 -17.57 -2.78 12.22
CA PRO A 239 -18.55 -3.84 12.05
C PRO A 239 -17.90 -5.08 11.41
N ALA A 240 -18.50 -6.24 11.63
CA ALA A 240 -18.12 -7.44 10.91
C ALA A 240 -18.33 -7.24 9.40
N SER A 241 -17.47 -7.86 8.58
CA SER A 241 -17.50 -7.69 7.13
C SER A 241 -18.84 -8.04 6.47
N ILE A 242 -19.65 -8.91 7.09
CA ILE A 242 -20.98 -9.29 6.58
C ILE A 242 -22.04 -8.19 6.82
N ASP A 243 -21.85 -7.40 7.87
CA ASP A 243 -22.79 -6.36 8.29
C ASP A 243 -22.44 -5.00 7.74
N ASP A 244 -21.17 -4.79 7.36
CA ASP A 244 -20.64 -3.54 6.85
C ASP A 244 -21.39 -3.06 5.59
N PRO A 245 -22.13 -1.93 5.67
CA PRO A 245 -22.86 -1.38 4.54
C PRO A 245 -21.94 -1.04 3.36
N ALA A 246 -20.67 -0.72 3.60
CA ALA A 246 -19.72 -0.43 2.54
C ALA A 246 -19.48 -1.65 1.63
N LEU A 247 -19.55 -2.87 2.18
CA LEU A 247 -19.33 -4.12 1.44
C LEU A 247 -20.57 -4.60 0.66
N LYS A 248 -21.75 -4.02 0.92
CA LYS A 248 -23.01 -4.36 0.24
C LYS A 248 -23.22 -3.58 -1.07
N GLN A 249 -22.39 -2.57 -1.31
CA GLN A 249 -22.47 -1.70 -2.47
C GLN A 249 -21.98 -2.42 -3.75
N PRO A 250 -22.66 -2.27 -4.90
CA PRO A 250 -22.17 -2.79 -6.17
C PRO A 250 -20.86 -2.07 -6.54
N CYS A 251 -19.90 -2.79 -7.13
CA CYS A 251 -18.68 -2.16 -7.63
C CYS A 251 -19.04 -1.05 -8.62
N TYR A 252 -18.69 0.19 -8.29
CA TYR A 252 -19.09 1.38 -9.03
C TYR A 252 -18.79 1.26 -10.54
N LYS A 253 -19.65 1.86 -11.38
CA LYS A 253 -19.62 1.77 -12.86
C LYS A 253 -18.32 2.28 -13.52
N LEU A 254 -17.42 2.91 -12.75
CA LEU A 254 -16.25 3.64 -13.26
C LEU A 254 -14.99 3.44 -12.39
N CYS A 255 -14.73 2.23 -11.87
CA CYS A 255 -13.41 1.94 -11.31
C CYS A 255 -12.34 2.19 -12.38
N LYS A 256 -11.48 3.20 -12.19
CA LYS A 256 -10.38 3.53 -13.13
C LYS A 256 -9.44 2.35 -13.36
N ALA A 257 -9.35 1.44 -12.40
CA ALA A 257 -8.65 0.17 -12.56
C ALA A 257 -9.16 -0.62 -13.78
N ASN A 258 -10.47 -0.66 -14.06
CA ASN A 258 -11.04 -1.45 -15.15
C ASN A 258 -10.92 -0.80 -16.54
N GLN A 259 -10.54 0.47 -16.64
CA GLN A 259 -10.53 1.18 -17.93
C GLN A 259 -9.28 0.91 -18.79
N MET A 260 -8.29 0.15 -18.30
CA MET A 260 -7.08 -0.14 -19.10
C MET A 260 -7.16 -1.37 -20.01
N HIS A 261 -8.12 -2.30 -19.84
CA HIS A 261 -8.42 -3.31 -20.87
C HIS A 261 -9.84 -3.87 -20.67
N THR A 262 -10.63 -3.84 -21.74
CA THR A 262 -11.96 -4.45 -21.85
C THR A 262 -11.91 -5.95 -21.57
N VAL A 263 -12.32 -6.37 -20.37
CA VAL A 263 -12.88 -7.70 -20.12
C VAL A 263 -14.05 -7.52 -19.14
N LYS A 264 -15.25 -7.95 -19.58
CA LYS A 264 -16.43 -8.06 -18.72
C LYS A 264 -16.11 -8.99 -17.56
N SER A 265 -16.10 -8.48 -16.34
CA SER A 265 -16.32 -9.30 -15.15
C SER A 265 -17.49 -8.72 -14.36
N SER A 266 -18.61 -9.44 -14.41
CA SER A 266 -19.65 -9.38 -13.40
C SER A 266 -19.04 -9.90 -12.10
N GLY A 267 -19.01 -9.10 -11.03
CA GLY A 267 -18.46 -9.56 -9.76
C GLY A 267 -18.70 -8.58 -8.63
N GLN A 268 -19.22 -9.09 -7.52
CA GLN A 268 -19.22 -8.43 -6.21
C GLN A 268 -17.81 -7.93 -5.84
N CYS A 269 -17.72 -6.89 -5.01
CA CYS A 269 -16.47 -6.24 -4.59
C CYS A 269 -15.65 -7.04 -3.55
N ILE A 270 -15.57 -8.36 -3.70
CA ILE A 270 -14.91 -9.29 -2.76
C ILE A 270 -13.62 -9.86 -3.36
#